data_AF-Q17Z36-F1
#
_entry.id   AF-Q17Z36-F1
#
_cell.length_a   1.000
_cell.length_b   1.000
_cell.length_c   1.000
_cell.angle_alpha   90.00
_cell.angle_beta   90.00
_cell.angle_gamma   90.00
#
_symmetry.space_group_name_H-M   'P 1'
#
loop_
_entity.id
_entity.type
_entity.pdbx_description
1 polymer ?
#
loop_
_entity_poly.entity_id
_entity_poly.type
_entity_poly.pdbx_seq_one_letter_code
_entity_poly.pdbx_strand_id
1 'polypeptide(L)'
;MISSVVIIVANAISTFLFAVVLIVFFAGGNYLHWFPLKGLVSDDFESLSALGKIKDYLWHITLLVLCISLGGFASLTLLVKNSFLDEMGKLYVVSAKAKGCSVGRIFYVHVFRNAILLVVVGFPQAFLACFFSSSLLIEIVFSLDGLGLLGYESIVSRDYLVVFGSLYIFTLLGLVASLINDLLCVVIDPRIDFEKR
;
A
#
# COMPACT_ATOMS: atom_id res chain seq x y z
N MET A 1 0.68 -22.62 -8.62
CA MET A 1 2.14 -22.43 -8.45
C MET A 1 2.68 -21.34 -9.35
N ILE A 2 2.44 -21.39 -10.68
CA ILE A 2 2.97 -20.41 -11.65
C ILE A 2 2.64 -18.96 -11.27
N SER A 3 1.38 -18.67 -10.90
CA SER A 3 0.97 -17.33 -10.46
C SER A 3 1.77 -16.81 -9.25
N SER A 4 2.02 -17.66 -8.24
CA SER A 4 2.82 -17.27 -7.07
C SER A 4 4.28 -17.04 -7.41
N VAL A 5 4.85 -17.82 -8.33
CA VAL A 5 6.23 -17.62 -8.81
C VAL A 5 6.33 -16.28 -9.55
N VAL A 6 5.40 -15.97 -10.46
CA VAL A 6 5.35 -14.69 -11.17
C VAL A 6 5.25 -13.52 -10.19
N ILE A 7 4.39 -13.64 -9.16
CA ILE A 7 4.23 -12.61 -8.13
C ILE A 7 5.50 -12.42 -7.31
N ILE A 8 6.20 -13.49 -6.94
CA ILE A 8 7.45 -13.42 -6.17
C ILE A 8 8.56 -12.79 -7.01
N VAL A 9 8.67 -13.16 -8.29
CA VAL A 9 9.64 -12.57 -9.22
C VAL A 9 9.33 -11.08 -9.43
N ALA A 10 8.05 -10.71 -9.59
CA ALA A 10 7.64 -9.31 -9.69
C ALA A 10 7.95 -8.54 -8.40
N ASN A 11 7.79 -9.14 -7.22
CA ASN A 11 8.14 -8.53 -5.94
C ASN A 11 9.66 -8.35 -5.73
N ALA A 12 10.48 -9.16 -6.41
CA ALA A 12 11.94 -9.02 -6.38
C ALA A 12 12.41 -7.78 -7.16
N ILE A 13 11.60 -7.33 -8.12
CA ILE A 13 11.83 -6.07 -8.82
C ILE A 13 11.39 -4.94 -7.88
N SER A 14 12.31 -4.03 -7.56
CA SER A 14 11.99 -2.88 -6.72
C SER A 14 10.90 -2.01 -7.37
N THR A 15 9.97 -1.49 -6.57
CA THR A 15 8.88 -0.61 -7.04
C THR A 15 9.38 0.58 -7.85
N PHE A 16 10.54 1.15 -7.54
CA PHE A 16 11.10 2.26 -8.32
C PHE A 16 11.48 1.85 -9.75
N LEU A 17 11.89 0.59 -9.97
CA LEU A 17 12.21 0.11 -11.31
C LEU A 17 10.94 0.04 -12.17
N PHE A 18 9.82 -0.37 -11.58
CA PHE A 18 8.53 -0.25 -12.24
C PHE A 18 8.22 1.21 -12.58
N ALA A 19 8.44 2.17 -11.65
CA ALA A 19 8.26 3.60 -11.93
C ALA A 19 9.04 4.05 -13.16
N VAL A 20 10.33 3.71 -13.24
CA VAL A 20 11.20 4.07 -14.37
C VAL A 20 10.70 3.46 -15.67
N VAL A 21 10.34 2.17 -15.66
CA VAL A 21 9.79 1.50 -16.86
C VAL A 21 8.49 2.17 -17.30
N LEU A 22 7.56 2.45 -16.38
CA LEU A 22 6.30 3.11 -16.69
C LEU A 22 6.53 4.50 -17.29
N ILE A 23 7.40 5.32 -16.70
CA ILE A 23 7.70 6.66 -17.25
C ILE A 23 8.33 6.54 -18.63
N VAL A 24 9.34 5.69 -18.83
CA VAL A 24 10.02 5.56 -20.14
C VAL A 24 9.06 5.12 -21.24
N PHE A 25 8.13 4.20 -20.94
CA PHE A 25 7.17 3.70 -21.93
C PHE A 25 5.99 4.66 -22.20
N PHE A 26 5.43 5.27 -21.15
CA PHE A 26 4.16 6.01 -21.24
C PHE A 26 4.28 7.54 -21.25
N ALA A 27 5.44 8.07 -20.84
CA ALA A 27 5.71 9.51 -20.76
C ALA A 27 7.02 9.91 -21.46
N GLY A 28 7.98 8.98 -21.65
CA GLY A 28 9.33 9.23 -22.19
C GLY A 28 9.38 9.69 -23.63
N GLY A 29 8.25 9.62 -24.35
CA GLY A 29 8.07 10.25 -25.65
C GLY A 29 8.67 9.58 -26.88
N ASN A 30 9.39 8.48 -26.71
CA ASN A 30 9.80 7.62 -27.83
C ASN A 30 8.78 6.54 -28.19
N TYR A 31 7.85 6.18 -27.28
CA TYR A 31 6.89 5.09 -27.48
C TYR A 31 5.43 5.59 -27.39
N LEU A 32 4.92 5.83 -26.18
CA LEU A 32 3.61 6.41 -25.93
C LEU A 32 3.75 7.74 -25.17
N HIS A 33 2.98 8.76 -25.58
CA HIS A 33 2.87 10.07 -24.92
C HIS A 33 1.48 10.22 -24.28
N TRP A 34 1.05 9.22 -23.52
CA TRP A 34 -0.27 9.28 -22.88
C TRP A 34 -0.23 10.07 -21.58
N PHE A 35 0.90 10.08 -20.88
CA PHE A 35 1.01 10.68 -19.56
C PHE A 35 2.12 11.75 -19.52
N PRO A 36 1.94 12.77 -18.67
CA PRO A 36 2.94 13.79 -18.43
C PRO A 36 4.19 13.18 -17.77
N LEU A 37 5.35 13.75 -18.09
CA LEU A 37 6.65 13.29 -17.61
C LEU A 37 6.86 13.55 -16.12
N LYS A 38 6.32 14.66 -15.61
CA LYS A 38 6.63 15.21 -14.28
C LYS A 38 5.47 16.04 -13.73
N GLY A 39 5.46 16.20 -12.41
CA GLY A 39 4.58 17.11 -11.70
C GLY A 39 3.19 16.53 -11.42
N LEU A 40 2.48 17.16 -10.49
CA LEU A 40 1.11 16.79 -10.11
C LEU A 40 0.04 17.49 -10.95
N VAL A 41 0.45 18.49 -11.74
CA VAL A 41 -0.43 19.51 -12.30
C VAL A 41 0.19 20.07 -13.60
N SER A 42 -0.63 20.37 -14.60
CA SER A 42 -0.22 21.06 -15.83
C SER A 42 0.02 22.56 -15.64
N ASP A 43 0.87 23.16 -16.47
CA ASP A 43 1.19 24.60 -16.40
C ASP A 43 -0.07 25.51 -16.55
N ASP A 44 -1.13 25.03 -17.20
CA ASP A 44 -2.40 25.74 -17.42
C ASP A 44 -3.44 25.58 -16.28
N PHE A 45 -3.08 24.95 -15.16
CA PHE A 45 -4.02 24.57 -14.10
C PHE A 45 -4.78 25.71 -13.45
N GLU A 46 -4.21 26.91 -13.38
CA GLU A 46 -4.92 28.06 -12.82
C GLU A 46 -6.09 28.52 -13.71
N SER A 47 -6.01 28.28 -15.02
CA SER A 47 -7.01 28.68 -16.02
C SER A 47 -8.16 27.66 -16.21
N LEU A 48 -8.00 26.44 -15.68
CA LEU A 48 -8.93 25.34 -15.89
C LEU A 48 -10.19 25.45 -15.02
N SER A 49 -11.33 25.02 -15.58
CA SER A 49 -12.59 24.79 -14.83
C SER A 49 -12.37 23.79 -13.69
N ALA A 50 -13.18 23.84 -12.62
CA ALA A 50 -13.08 22.90 -11.49
C ALA A 50 -13.08 21.42 -11.91
N LEU A 51 -13.85 21.06 -12.95
CA LEU A 51 -13.83 19.70 -13.53
C LEU A 51 -12.56 19.42 -14.34
N GLY A 52 -12.01 20.43 -15.01
CA GLY A 52 -10.73 20.34 -15.72
C GLY A 52 -9.57 20.10 -14.76
N LYS A 53 -9.56 20.79 -13.61
CA LYS A 53 -8.56 20.62 -12.55
C LYS A 53 -8.56 19.19 -11.98
N ILE A 54 -9.74 18.62 -11.70
CA ILE A 54 -9.85 17.24 -11.19
C ILE A 54 -9.32 16.23 -12.22
N LYS A 55 -9.72 16.38 -13.49
CA LYS A 55 -9.27 15.49 -14.56
C LYS A 55 -7.76 15.57 -14.74
N ASP A 56 -7.20 16.77 -14.75
CA ASP A 56 -5.76 17.01 -14.90
C ASP A 56 -4.98 16.35 -13.76
N TYR A 57 -5.42 16.57 -12.53
CA TYR A 57 -4.79 15.99 -11.34
C TYR A 57 -4.85 14.45 -11.34
N LEU A 58 -6.01 13.87 -11.67
CA LEU A 58 -6.14 12.41 -11.80
C LEU A 58 -5.22 11.86 -12.90
N TRP A 59 -5.10 12.56 -14.02
CA TRP A 59 -4.25 12.14 -15.13
C TRP A 59 -2.76 12.09 -14.73
N HIS A 60 -2.29 13.08 -13.98
CA HIS A 60 -0.91 13.13 -13.48
C HIS A 60 -0.63 12.07 -12.40
N ILE A 61 -1.58 11.82 -11.50
CA ILE A 61 -1.41 10.86 -10.39
C ILE A 61 -1.59 9.39 -10.81
N THR A 62 -2.30 9.12 -11.91
CA THR A 62 -2.62 7.74 -12.32
C THR A 62 -1.38 6.86 -12.44
N LEU A 63 -0.30 7.37 -13.05
CA LEU A 63 0.92 6.60 -13.27
C LEU A 63 1.67 6.29 -11.96
N LEU A 64 1.68 7.25 -11.03
CA LEU A 64 2.20 7.09 -9.68
C LEU A 64 1.41 6.02 -8.90
N VAL A 65 0.08 6.15 -8.89
CA VAL A 65 -0.81 5.22 -8.17
C VAL A 65 -0.71 3.81 -8.73
N LEU A 66 -0.64 3.66 -10.06
CA LEU A 66 -0.41 2.36 -10.69
C LEU A 66 0.92 1.75 -10.26
N CYS A 67 2.00 2.55 -10.23
CA CYS A 67 3.31 2.08 -9.79
C CYS A 67 3.28 1.59 -8.34
N ILE A 68 2.73 2.39 -7.42
CA ILE A 68 2.66 2.05 -6.00
C ILE A 68 1.75 0.82 -5.79
N SER A 69 0.62 0.78 -6.49
CA SER A 69 -0.31 -0.35 -6.45
C SER A 69 0.36 -1.65 -6.90
N LEU A 70 1.11 -1.62 -8.02
CA LEU A 70 1.85 -2.79 -8.52
C LEU A 70 2.93 -3.27 -7.54
N GLY A 71 3.64 -2.34 -6.90
CA GLY A 71 4.64 -2.67 -5.87
C GLY A 71 4.04 -3.34 -4.63
N GLY A 72 2.89 -2.84 -4.16
CA GLY A 72 2.19 -3.42 -3.01
C GLY A 72 1.39 -4.68 -3.33
N PHE A 73 1.02 -4.88 -4.60
CA PHE A 73 0.12 -5.95 -5.04
C PHE A 73 0.66 -7.34 -4.69
N ALA A 74 1.95 -7.56 -4.89
CA ALA A 74 2.56 -8.86 -4.62
C ALA A 74 2.54 -9.20 -3.12
N SER A 75 2.93 -8.25 -2.28
CA SER A 75 2.92 -8.40 -0.82
C SER A 75 1.51 -8.61 -0.29
N LEU A 76 0.53 -7.83 -0.76
CA LEU A 76 -0.86 -7.96 -0.36
C LEU A 76 -1.44 -9.32 -0.79
N THR A 77 -1.15 -9.76 -2.01
CA THR A 77 -1.64 -11.05 -2.53
C THR A 77 -1.07 -12.23 -1.73
N LEU A 78 0.23 -12.18 -1.40
CA LEU A 78 0.86 -13.20 -0.56
C LEU A 78 0.29 -13.20 0.86
N LEU A 79 0.08 -12.01 1.45
CA LEU A 79 -0.54 -11.87 2.76
C LEU A 79 -1.93 -12.52 2.78
N VAL A 80 -2.81 -12.12 1.85
CA VAL A 80 -4.16 -12.70 1.72
C VAL A 80 -4.06 -14.21 1.55
N LYS A 81 -3.25 -14.69 0.61
CA LYS A 81 -3.11 -16.13 0.37
C LYS A 81 -2.68 -16.90 1.62
N ASN A 82 -1.70 -16.38 2.36
CA ASN A 82 -1.22 -17.01 3.59
C ASN A 82 -2.29 -17.01 4.68
N SER A 83 -2.99 -15.89 4.90
CA SER A 83 -4.10 -15.82 5.86
C SER A 83 -5.23 -16.81 5.54
N PHE A 84 -5.53 -17.02 4.26
CA PHE A 84 -6.50 -18.05 3.85
C PHE A 84 -6.00 -19.47 4.11
N LEU A 85 -4.74 -19.76 3.81
CA LEU A 85 -4.16 -21.08 4.07
C LEU A 85 -4.13 -21.41 5.57
N ASP A 86 -3.79 -20.43 6.40
CA ASP A 86 -3.78 -20.57 7.85
C ASP A 86 -5.19 -20.84 8.40
N GLU A 87 -6.21 -20.13 7.88
CA GLU A 87 -7.58 -20.36 8.31
C GLU A 87 -8.16 -21.70 7.84
N MET A 88 -7.76 -22.18 6.66
CA MET A 88 -8.18 -23.48 6.15
C MET A 88 -7.67 -24.66 7.00
N GLY A 89 -6.58 -24.49 7.72
CA GLY A 89 -5.98 -25.51 8.59
C GLY A 89 -6.65 -25.64 9.97
N LYS A 90 -7.55 -24.72 10.36
CA LYS A 90 -8.10 -24.72 11.73
C LYS A 90 -9.18 -25.78 11.95
N LEU A 91 -9.30 -26.25 13.20
CA LEU A 91 -10.20 -27.34 13.61
C LEU A 91 -11.69 -27.08 13.28
N TYR A 92 -12.12 -25.81 13.25
CA TYR A 92 -13.50 -25.46 12.89
C TYR A 92 -13.80 -25.77 11.41
N VAL A 93 -12.81 -25.66 10.52
CA VAL A 93 -12.95 -25.99 9.09
C VAL A 93 -13.06 -27.50 8.92
N VAL A 94 -12.21 -28.27 9.62
CA VAL A 94 -12.26 -29.74 9.61
C VAL A 94 -13.61 -30.24 10.13
N SER A 95 -14.11 -29.64 11.21
CA SER A 95 -15.41 -29.97 11.78
C SER A 95 -16.57 -29.60 10.84
N ALA A 96 -16.50 -28.47 10.15
CA ALA A 96 -17.50 -28.08 9.16
C ALA A 96 -17.53 -29.02 7.95
N LYS A 97 -16.35 -29.49 7.50
CA LYS A 97 -16.25 -30.53 6.46
C LYS A 97 -16.87 -31.86 6.92
N ALA A 98 -16.59 -32.28 8.15
CA ALA A 98 -17.16 -33.51 8.72
C ALA A 98 -18.70 -33.45 8.85
N LYS A 99 -19.26 -32.24 9.05
CA LYS A 99 -20.72 -31.99 9.07
C LYS A 99 -21.37 -31.97 7.68
N GLY A 100 -20.62 -32.16 6.60
CA GLY A 100 -21.14 -32.17 5.23
C GLY A 100 -21.44 -30.78 4.65
N CYS A 101 -20.88 -29.71 5.22
CA CYS A 101 -21.03 -28.37 4.63
C CYS A 101 -20.37 -28.29 3.25
N SER A 102 -21.02 -27.63 2.29
CA SER A 102 -20.45 -27.39 0.96
C SER A 102 -19.19 -26.53 1.03
N VAL A 103 -18.21 -26.84 0.17
CA VAL A 103 -16.90 -26.15 0.14
C VAL A 103 -17.07 -24.64 -0.05
N GLY A 104 -18.00 -24.21 -0.91
CA GLY A 104 -18.28 -22.78 -1.12
C GLY A 104 -18.80 -22.07 0.13
N ARG A 105 -19.68 -22.72 0.91
CA ARG A 105 -20.21 -22.15 2.16
C ARG A 105 -19.10 -22.03 3.22
N ILE A 106 -18.24 -23.04 3.33
CA ILE A 106 -17.08 -22.99 4.24
C ILE A 106 -16.13 -21.85 3.84
N PHE A 107 -15.87 -21.69 2.54
CA PHE A 107 -14.99 -20.66 2.03
C PHE A 107 -15.51 -19.24 2.31
N TYR A 108 -16.74 -18.92 1.89
CA TYR A 108 -17.29 -17.56 2.00
C TYR A 108 -17.74 -17.18 3.43
N VAL A 109 -18.33 -18.13 4.17
CA VAL A 109 -18.94 -17.81 5.48
C VAL A 109 -17.94 -17.95 6.63
N HIS A 110 -17.06 -18.94 6.57
CA HIS A 110 -16.14 -19.24 7.68
C HIS A 110 -14.72 -18.74 7.41
N VAL A 111 -14.12 -19.13 6.29
CA VAL A 111 -12.70 -18.83 6.02
C VAL A 111 -12.52 -17.36 5.62
N PHE A 112 -13.30 -16.85 4.66
CA PHE A 112 -13.17 -15.49 4.14
C PHE A 112 -13.36 -14.43 5.24
N ARG A 113 -14.41 -14.59 6.05
CA ARG A 113 -14.74 -13.64 7.13
C ARG A 113 -13.65 -13.56 8.20
N ASN A 114 -12.93 -14.66 8.46
CA ASN A 114 -11.85 -14.67 9.45
C ASN A 114 -10.50 -14.26 8.83
N ALA A 115 -10.20 -14.72 7.62
CA ALA A 115 -8.96 -14.40 6.93
C ALA A 115 -8.86 -12.91 6.56
N ILE A 116 -9.99 -12.25 6.25
CA ILE A 116 -9.99 -10.81 5.95
C ILE A 116 -9.70 -9.94 7.18
N LEU A 117 -9.94 -10.44 8.40
CA LEU A 117 -9.64 -9.69 9.63
C LEU A 117 -8.14 -9.40 9.75
N LEU A 118 -7.30 -10.39 9.44
CA LEU A 118 -5.84 -10.23 9.37
C LEU A 118 -5.42 -9.13 8.38
N VAL A 119 -6.11 -9.02 7.25
CA VAL A 119 -5.83 -8.00 6.23
C VAL A 119 -6.30 -6.62 6.69
N VAL A 120 -7.48 -6.53 7.31
CA VAL A 120 -8.06 -5.27 7.81
C VAL A 120 -7.23 -4.71 8.98
N VAL A 121 -6.75 -5.57 9.88
CA VAL A 121 -5.82 -5.22 10.96
C VAL A 121 -4.46 -4.78 10.39
N GLY A 122 -3.99 -5.38 9.30
CA GLY A 122 -2.76 -4.92 8.64
C GLY A 122 -2.87 -3.55 7.94
N PHE A 123 -4.09 -3.07 7.67
CA PHE A 123 -4.31 -1.89 6.83
C PHE A 123 -3.78 -0.58 7.42
N PRO A 124 -4.04 -0.21 8.70
CA PRO A 124 -3.53 1.05 9.26
C PRO A 124 -2.00 1.16 9.19
N GLN A 125 -1.31 0.05 9.44
CA GLN A 125 0.13 -0.02 9.39
C GLN A 125 0.66 0.05 7.95
N ALA A 126 0.01 -0.64 7.01
CA ALA A 126 0.32 -0.54 5.58
C ALA A 126 0.05 0.87 5.02
N PHE A 127 -1.02 1.52 5.50
CA PHE A 127 -1.38 2.88 5.12
C PHE A 127 -0.32 3.88 5.58
N LEU A 128 0.09 3.82 6.86
CA LEU A 128 1.24 4.60 7.32
C LEU A 128 2.49 4.27 6.52
N ALA A 129 2.79 2.99 6.35
CA ALA A 129 3.93 2.56 5.57
C ALA A 129 3.90 3.15 4.16
N CYS A 130 2.74 3.42 3.56
CA CYS A 130 2.67 4.11 2.28
C CYS A 130 3.19 5.56 2.35
N PHE A 131 2.91 6.30 3.43
CA PHE A 131 3.47 7.65 3.62
C PHE A 131 4.98 7.62 3.86
N PHE A 132 5.45 6.63 4.63
CA PHE A 132 6.87 6.43 4.95
C PHE A 132 7.69 5.80 3.81
N SER A 133 7.06 4.91 3.07
CA SER A 133 7.61 4.15 1.94
C SER A 133 7.33 4.84 0.60
N SER A 134 6.90 6.11 0.63
CA SER A 134 7.06 7.05 -0.47
C SER A 134 8.55 7.10 -0.78
N SER A 135 9.02 6.17 -1.61
CA SER A 135 10.45 5.96 -1.76
C SER A 135 11.00 7.23 -2.38
N LEU A 136 12.05 7.79 -1.78
CA LEU A 136 12.78 8.94 -2.31
C LEU A 136 13.00 8.80 -3.82
N LEU A 137 13.33 7.59 -4.30
CA LEU A 137 13.53 7.32 -5.73
C LEU A 137 12.26 7.53 -6.56
N ILE A 138 11.09 7.09 -6.08
CA ILE A 138 9.80 7.32 -6.76
C ILE A 138 9.49 8.81 -6.76
N GLU A 139 9.70 9.51 -5.64
CA GLU A 139 9.48 10.97 -5.55
C GLU A 139 10.38 11.74 -6.54
N ILE A 140 11.67 11.39 -6.64
CA ILE A 140 12.60 11.98 -7.62
C ILE A 140 12.17 11.66 -9.06
N VAL A 141 11.82 10.40 -9.34
CA VAL A 141 11.47 9.93 -10.69
C VAL A 141 10.22 10.66 -11.21
N PHE A 142 9.22 10.86 -10.36
CA PHE A 142 8.00 11.61 -10.71
C PHE A 142 8.11 13.13 -10.46
N SER A 143 9.22 13.60 -9.89
CA SER A 143 9.42 15.00 -9.49
C SER A 143 8.32 15.50 -8.56
N LEU A 144 8.13 14.79 -7.45
CA LEU A 144 7.14 15.07 -6.41
C LEU A 144 7.83 15.59 -5.15
N ASP A 145 7.24 16.62 -4.55
CA ASP A 145 7.67 17.18 -3.27
C ASP A 145 7.06 16.38 -2.11
N GLY A 146 7.59 15.17 -1.90
CA GLY A 146 7.11 14.27 -0.87
C GLY A 146 7.88 14.37 0.45
N LEU A 147 7.39 13.62 1.43
CA LEU A 147 7.97 13.57 2.77
C LEU A 147 9.33 12.86 2.78
N GLY A 148 9.57 11.92 1.85
CA GLY A 148 10.85 11.23 1.72
C GLY A 148 11.95 12.16 1.21
N LEU A 149 11.65 12.96 0.19
CA LEU A 149 12.53 13.97 -0.39
C LEU A 149 12.82 15.06 0.64
N LEU A 150 11.80 15.59 1.32
CA LEU A 150 11.97 16.58 2.37
C LEU A 150 12.92 16.11 3.48
N GLY A 151 12.74 14.86 3.94
CA GLY A 151 13.63 14.26 4.94
C GLY A 151 15.07 14.14 4.46
N TYR A 152 15.27 13.72 3.21
CA TYR A 152 16.59 13.61 2.61
C TYR A 152 17.28 14.97 2.44
N GLU A 153 16.58 15.95 1.87
CA GLU A 153 17.11 17.30 1.68
C GLU A 153 17.48 17.93 3.02
N SER A 154 16.67 17.74 4.05
CA SER A 154 16.93 18.25 5.40
C SER A 154 18.19 17.62 6.03
N ILE A 155 18.45 16.35 5.77
CA ILE A 155 19.69 15.69 6.23
C ILE A 155 20.90 16.26 5.49
N VAL A 156 20.79 16.44 4.17
CA VAL A 156 21.88 16.96 3.33
C VAL A 156 22.19 18.42 3.65
N SER A 157 21.16 19.25 3.85
CA SER A 157 21.27 20.65 4.23
C SER A 157 21.65 20.86 5.70
N ARG A 158 21.70 19.77 6.49
CA ARG A 158 21.93 19.77 7.94
C ARG A 158 20.89 20.60 8.71
N ASP A 159 19.67 20.63 8.21
CA ASP A 159 18.54 21.22 8.92
C ASP A 159 18.04 20.26 10.01
N TYR A 160 18.77 20.22 11.12
CA TYR A 160 18.46 19.35 12.25
C TYR A 160 17.05 19.61 12.80
N LEU A 161 16.53 20.83 12.71
CA LEU A 161 15.21 21.17 13.23
C LEU A 161 14.11 20.42 12.44
N VAL A 162 14.20 20.44 11.11
CA VAL A 162 13.25 19.73 10.24
C VAL A 162 13.42 18.21 10.35
N VAL A 163 14.65 17.71 10.46
CA VAL A 163 14.91 16.28 10.66
C VAL A 163 14.29 15.78 11.97
N PHE A 164 14.54 16.44 13.09
CA PHE A 164 13.95 16.02 14.37
C PHE A 164 12.44 16.24 14.42
N GLY A 165 11.94 17.32 13.82
CA GLY A 165 10.50 17.61 13.73
C GLY A 165 9.75 16.54 12.92
N SER A 166 10.27 16.18 11.75
CA SER A 166 9.69 15.12 10.91
C SER A 166 9.73 13.76 11.62
N LEU A 167 10.87 13.36 12.19
CA LEU A 167 11.00 12.13 12.97
C LEU A 167 10.00 12.07 14.15
N TYR A 168 9.82 13.18 14.86
CA TYR A 168 8.87 13.26 15.96
C TYR A 168 7.43 13.06 15.49
N ILE A 169 6.99 13.83 14.48
CA ILE A 169 5.63 13.75 13.91
C ILE A 169 5.36 12.34 13.39
N PHE A 170 6.34 11.76 12.71
CA PHE A 170 6.28 10.42 12.17
C PHE A 170 6.15 9.33 13.24
N THR A 171 6.95 9.42 14.29
CA THR A 171 6.86 8.49 15.42
C THR A 171 5.50 8.61 16.11
N LEU A 172 5.00 9.83 16.27
CA LEU A 172 3.69 10.08 16.86
C LEU A 172 2.55 9.50 16.00
N LEU A 173 2.57 9.73 14.69
CA LEU A 173 1.61 9.13 13.76
C LEU A 173 1.67 7.60 13.79
N GLY A 174 2.89 7.04 13.81
CA GLY A 174 3.16 5.61 14.00
C GLY A 174 2.48 5.05 15.24
N LEU A 175 2.67 5.71 16.37
CA LEU A 175 2.06 5.33 17.64
C LEU A 175 0.52 5.39 17.56
N VAL A 176 -0.03 6.47 17.01
CA VAL A 176 -1.48 6.64 16.87
C VAL A 176 -2.08 5.54 15.99
N ALA A 177 -1.47 5.21 14.85
CA ALA A 177 -1.99 4.13 14.00
C ALA A 177 -1.83 2.76 14.64
N SER A 178 -0.76 2.51 15.39
CA SER A 178 -0.61 1.28 16.17
C SER A 178 -1.72 1.16 17.21
N LEU A 179 -2.04 2.24 17.92
CA LEU A 179 -3.12 2.26 18.90
C LEU A 179 -4.49 2.04 18.24
N ILE A 180 -4.73 2.66 17.07
CA ILE A 180 -5.94 2.40 16.27
C ILE A 180 -6.00 0.93 15.86
N ASN A 181 -4.87 0.33 15.50
CA ASN A 181 -4.80 -1.07 15.11
C ASN A 181 -5.13 -2.00 16.29
N ASP A 182 -4.56 -1.74 17.46
CA ASP A 182 -4.84 -2.50 18.68
C ASP A 182 -6.32 -2.41 19.06
N LEU A 183 -6.93 -1.22 18.93
CA LEU A 183 -8.35 -1.02 19.15
C LEU A 183 -9.22 -1.77 18.13
N LEU A 184 -8.84 -1.72 16.84
CA LEU A 184 -9.52 -2.48 15.78
C LEU A 184 -9.47 -3.98 16.07
N CYS A 185 -8.33 -4.51 16.56
CA CYS A 185 -8.22 -5.91 16.96
C CYS A 185 -9.25 -6.27 18.03
N VAL A 186 -9.41 -5.46 19.07
CA VAL A 186 -10.37 -5.69 20.16
C VAL A 186 -11.81 -5.62 19.67
N VAL A 187 -12.14 -4.64 18.82
CA VAL A 187 -13.51 -4.46 18.30
C VAL A 187 -13.91 -5.62 17.38
N ILE A 188 -12.97 -6.07 16.55
CA ILE A 188 -13.20 -7.11 15.54
C ILE A 188 -13.23 -8.51 16.14
N ASP A 189 -12.32 -8.81 17.07
CA ASP A 189 -12.28 -10.07 17.81
C ASP A 189 -12.16 -9.82 19.32
N PRO A 190 -13.29 -9.60 20.02
CA PRO A 190 -13.31 -9.37 21.47
C PRO A 190 -12.91 -10.60 22.29
N ARG A 191 -12.53 -11.71 21.66
CA ARG A 191 -11.96 -12.90 22.33
C ARG A 191 -10.44 -12.81 22.50
N ILE A 192 -9.81 -11.80 21.91
CA ILE A 192 -8.39 -11.49 22.11
C ILE A 192 -8.27 -10.80 23.47
N ASP A 193 -8.23 -11.62 24.52
CA ASP A 193 -7.97 -11.18 25.88
C ASP A 193 -6.46 -10.94 26.05
N PHE A 194 -6.07 -9.69 26.30
CA PHE A 194 -4.67 -9.33 26.60
C PHE A 194 -4.21 -9.82 27.99
N GLU A 195 -5.09 -10.45 28.77
CA GLU A 195 -4.79 -10.98 30.12
C GLU A 195 -4.01 -12.29 30.15
N LYS A 196 -3.79 -12.98 29.01
CA LYS A 196 -2.97 -14.20 28.95
C LYS A 196 -1.67 -13.98 28.20
N ARG A 197 -0.77 -13.22 28.81
CA ARG A 197 0.67 -13.26 28.53
C ARG A 197 1.45 -13.52 29.81
#